data_AF-A0A920A8J1-F1
#
_entry.id   AF-A0A920A8J1-F1
#
_cell.length_a   1.000
_cell.length_b   1.000
_cell.length_c   1.000
_cell.angle_alpha   90.00
_cell.angle_beta   90.00
_cell.angle_gamma   90.00
#
_symmetry.space_group_name_H-M   'P 1'
#
loop_
_entity.id
_entity.type
_entity.pdbx_description
1 polymer ?
#
loop_
_entity_poly.entity_id
_entity_poly.type
_entity_poly.pdbx_seq_one_letter_code
_entity_poly.pdbx_strand_id
1 'polypeptide(L)'
;MKLPKASPSQVGAIVEAVKVALEATPPELAADIVDKGIVMTGGGGLLHNLDAYLREATGLPVSIADEALSCVALGTGRALEHIKTMKHVLSAAY
;
A
#
# COMPACT_ATOMS: atom_id res chain seq x y z
N MET A 1 -4.10 -2.51 -23.64
CA MET A 1 -3.61 -1.24 -23.07
C MET A 1 -2.31 -1.53 -22.34
N LYS A 2 -1.14 -1.08 -22.85
CA LYS A 2 0.14 -1.22 -22.12
C LYS A 2 0.21 -0.09 -21.11
N LEU A 3 0.36 -0.39 -19.82
CA LEU A 3 0.54 0.63 -18.79
C LEU A 3 1.83 1.43 -19.08
N PRO A 4 1.82 2.76 -18.89
CA PRO A 4 3.02 3.58 -19.09
C PRO A 4 4.12 3.11 -18.16
N LYS A 5 5.35 2.98 -18.68
CA LYS A 5 6.53 2.68 -17.86
C LYS A 5 6.83 3.92 -17.02
N ALA A 6 6.90 3.77 -15.69
CA ALA A 6 7.39 4.83 -14.82
C ALA A 6 8.88 5.07 -15.08
N SER A 7 9.35 6.31 -14.90
CA SER A 7 10.78 6.60 -15.01
C SER A 7 11.53 5.96 -13.83
N PRO A 8 12.80 5.55 -14.00
CA PRO A 8 13.59 4.99 -12.90
C PRO A 8 13.65 5.91 -11.67
N SER A 9 13.69 7.22 -11.89
CA SER A 9 13.69 8.22 -10.82
C SER A 9 12.41 8.24 -9.99
N GLN A 10 11.24 8.04 -10.61
CA GLN A 10 9.96 8.01 -9.91
C GLN A 10 9.80 6.72 -9.10
N VAL A 11 10.22 5.59 -9.67
CA VAL A 11 10.22 4.31 -8.97
C VAL A 11 11.17 4.36 -7.77
N GLY A 12 12.36 4.93 -7.93
CA GLY A 12 13.30 5.12 -6.82
C GLY A 12 12.71 5.93 -5.67
N ALA A 13 11.99 7.02 -5.98
CA ALA A 13 11.32 7.83 -4.95
C ALA A 13 10.24 7.05 -4.18
N ILE A 14 9.49 6.18 -4.84
CA ILE A 14 8.50 5.30 -4.18
C ILE A 14 9.20 4.33 -3.24
N VAL A 15 10.28 3.69 -3.70
CA VAL A 15 11.05 2.75 -2.85
C VAL A 15 11.63 3.45 -1.63
N GLU A 16 12.19 4.64 -1.82
CA GLU A 16 12.76 5.42 -0.71
C GLU A 16 11.68 5.79 0.32
N ALA A 17 10.51 6.23 -0.13
CA ALA A 17 9.40 6.53 0.76
C ALA A 17 8.95 5.29 1.56
N VAL A 18 8.94 4.11 0.94
CA VAL A 18 8.63 2.85 1.63
C VAL A 18 9.70 2.52 2.67
N LYS A 19 10.99 2.67 2.36
CA LYS A 19 12.07 2.42 3.31
C LYS A 19 11.99 3.34 4.53
N VAL A 20 11.79 4.63 4.31
CA VAL A 20 11.60 5.61 5.38
C VAL A 20 10.43 5.24 6.28
N ALA A 21 9.30 4.78 5.71
CA ALA A 21 8.15 4.34 6.49
C ALA A 21 8.45 3.08 7.33
N LEU A 22 9.21 2.13 6.78
CA LEU A 22 9.64 0.93 7.52
C LEU A 22 10.61 1.27 8.66
N GLU A 23 11.55 2.18 8.43
CA GLU A 23 12.49 2.65 9.46
C GLU A 23 11.79 3.41 10.59
N ALA A 24 10.70 4.11 10.29
CA ALA A 24 9.88 4.80 11.28
C ALA A 24 8.91 3.86 12.04
N THR A 25 8.80 2.60 11.65
CA THR A 25 7.87 1.65 12.25
C THR A 25 8.40 1.15 13.59
N PRO A 26 7.59 1.23 14.68
CA PRO A 26 7.99 0.71 15.98
C PRO A 26 8.33 -0.80 15.95
N PRO A 27 9.30 -1.26 16.76
CA PRO A 27 9.73 -2.67 16.76
C PRO A 27 8.61 -3.68 16.99
N GLU A 28 7.61 -3.33 17.80
CA GLU A 28 6.46 -4.19 18.11
C GLU A 28 5.55 -4.45 16.91
N LEU A 29 5.59 -3.60 15.88
CA LEU A 29 4.85 -3.78 14.63
C LEU A 29 5.73 -4.34 13.50
N ALA A 30 7.05 -4.21 13.62
CA ALA A 30 7.99 -4.63 12.58
C ALA A 30 7.93 -6.15 12.31
N ALA A 31 7.80 -6.96 13.36
CA ALA A 31 7.67 -8.42 13.22
C ALA A 31 6.45 -8.81 12.36
N ASP A 32 5.31 -8.16 12.61
CA ASP A 32 4.08 -8.36 11.84
C ASP A 32 4.25 -8.00 10.35
N ILE A 33 5.03 -6.96 10.04
CA ILE A 33 5.34 -6.56 8.67
C ILE A 33 6.30 -7.54 8.00
N VAL A 34 7.26 -8.09 8.72
CA VAL A 34 8.17 -9.13 8.18
C VAL A 34 7.37 -10.36 7.74
N ASP A 35 6.37 -10.75 8.52
CA ASP A 35 5.54 -11.93 8.23
C ASP A 35 4.48 -11.66 7.14
N LYS A 36 3.74 -10.55 7.24
CA LYS A 36 2.61 -10.24 6.36
C LYS A 36 3.02 -9.48 5.09
N GLY A 37 4.14 -8.76 5.14
CA GLY A 37 4.67 -7.98 4.04
C GLY A 37 3.89 -6.70 3.73
N ILE A 38 4.09 -6.23 2.50
CA ILE A 38 3.51 -5.00 1.94
C ILE A 38 2.38 -5.38 0.99
N VAL A 39 1.24 -4.70 1.10
CA VAL A 39 0.13 -4.81 0.14
C VAL A 39 0.05 -3.52 -0.68
N MET A 40 0.21 -3.65 -1.99
CA MET A 40 0.10 -2.57 -2.95
C MET A 40 -1.34 -2.38 -3.41
N THR A 41 -1.75 -1.12 -3.52
CA THR A 41 -3.09 -0.72 -3.95
C THR A 41 -3.03 0.48 -4.91
N GLY A 42 -4.18 0.85 -5.49
CA GLY A 42 -4.32 1.92 -6.46
C GLY A 42 -3.73 1.59 -7.83
N GLY A 43 -3.95 2.49 -8.80
CA GLY A 43 -3.45 2.29 -10.17
C GLY A 43 -1.93 2.28 -10.28
N GLY A 44 -1.22 2.99 -9.39
CA GLY A 44 0.24 2.99 -9.34
C GLY A 44 0.81 1.63 -8.94
N GLY A 45 0.10 0.85 -8.14
CA GLY A 45 0.51 -0.51 -7.76
C GLY A 45 0.52 -1.51 -8.92
N LEU A 46 -0.14 -1.17 -10.03
CA LEU A 46 -0.18 -2.00 -11.25
C LEU A 46 0.96 -1.70 -12.22
N LEU A 47 1.86 -0.76 -11.89
CA LEU A 47 3.05 -0.50 -12.69
C LEU A 47 3.89 -1.78 -12.82
N HIS A 48 4.32 -2.06 -14.04
CA HIS A 48 5.00 -3.32 -14.37
C HIS A 48 6.25 -3.53 -13.50
N ASN A 49 6.28 -4.65 -12.77
CA ASN A 49 7.35 -5.10 -11.88
C ASN A 49 7.68 -4.17 -10.70
N LEU A 50 6.79 -3.24 -10.35
CA LEU A 50 7.01 -2.38 -9.18
C LEU A 50 7.01 -3.19 -7.87
N ASP A 51 6.15 -4.19 -7.78
CA ASP A 51 6.06 -5.14 -6.67
C ASP A 51 7.36 -5.95 -6.51
N ALA A 52 7.90 -6.47 -7.61
CA ALA A 52 9.16 -7.20 -7.61
C ALA A 52 10.34 -6.31 -7.19
N TYR A 53 10.38 -5.07 -7.71
CA TYR A 53 11.41 -4.10 -7.35
C TYR A 53 11.35 -3.71 -5.87
N LEU A 54 10.15 -3.48 -5.33
CA LEU A 54 9.95 -3.22 -3.90
C LEU A 54 10.36 -4.42 -3.03
N ARG A 55 10.05 -5.63 -3.47
CA ARG A 55 10.45 -6.87 -2.78
C ARG A 55 11.97 -7.00 -2.70
N GLU A 56 12.67 -6.76 -3.81
CA GLU A 56 14.14 -6.78 -3.83
C GLU A 56 14.74 -5.69 -2.94
N ALA A 57 14.19 -4.48 -2.99
CA ALA A 57 14.72 -3.33 -2.27
C ALA A 57 14.47 -3.37 -0.76
N THR A 58 13.39 -4.00 -0.31
CA THR A 58 12.99 -4.06 1.12
C THR A 58 13.27 -5.42 1.76
N GLY A 59 13.41 -6.49 0.96
CA GLY A 59 13.52 -7.87 1.47
C GLY A 59 12.21 -8.43 2.02
N LEU A 60 11.09 -7.71 1.91
CA LEU A 60 9.79 -8.09 2.44
C LEU A 60 8.90 -8.73 1.36
N PRO A 61 7.97 -9.63 1.72
CA PRO A 61 6.91 -10.05 0.82
C PRO A 61 6.14 -8.82 0.32
N VAL A 62 5.82 -8.79 -0.97
CA VAL A 62 5.01 -7.72 -1.58
C VAL A 62 3.92 -8.37 -2.41
N SER A 63 2.68 -7.93 -2.23
CA SER A 63 1.52 -8.42 -2.99
C SER A 63 0.72 -7.24 -3.55
N ILE A 64 -0.02 -7.47 -4.62
CA ILE A 64 -0.96 -6.49 -5.17
C ILE A 64 -2.37 -6.92 -4.76
N ALA A 65 -3.17 -6.00 -4.25
CA ALA A 65 -4.55 -6.28 -3.88
C ALA A 65 -5.39 -6.68 -5.12
N ASP A 66 -6.28 -7.67 -4.96
CA ASP A 66 -7.12 -8.21 -6.05
C ASP A 66 -7.92 -7.12 -6.79
N GLU A 67 -8.49 -6.18 -6.03
CA GLU A 67 -9.24 -5.05 -6.57
C GLU A 67 -8.49 -3.73 -6.35
N ALA A 68 -7.18 -3.69 -6.67
CA ALA A 68 -6.30 -2.54 -6.39
C ALA A 68 -6.88 -1.17 -6.81
N LEU A 69 -7.56 -1.09 -7.96
CA LEU A 69 -8.20 0.15 -8.43
C LEU A 69 -9.40 0.58 -7.59
N SER A 70 -10.12 -0.38 -7.01
CA SER A 70 -11.36 -0.16 -6.27
C SER A 70 -11.16 -0.15 -4.75
N CYS A 71 -9.98 -0.54 -4.25
CA CYS A 71 -9.71 -0.69 -2.82
C CYS A 71 -10.15 0.51 -1.97
N VAL A 72 -9.91 1.74 -2.44
CA VAL A 72 -10.33 2.95 -1.73
C VAL A 72 -11.84 3.01 -1.61
N ALA A 73 -12.57 2.92 -2.73
CA ALA A 73 -14.02 2.98 -2.75
C ALA A 73 -14.66 1.84 -1.94
N LEU A 74 -14.15 0.61 -2.09
CA LEU A 74 -14.62 -0.56 -1.35
C LEU A 74 -14.36 -0.44 0.15
N GLY A 75 -13.17 0.03 0.54
CA GLY A 75 -12.82 0.26 1.94
C GLY A 75 -13.72 1.32 2.59
N THR A 76 -13.99 2.42 1.88
CA THR A 76 -14.95 3.44 2.32
C THR A 76 -16.35 2.87 2.47
N GLY A 77 -16.85 2.11 1.48
CA GLY A 77 -18.16 1.46 1.56
C GLY A 77 -18.29 0.54 2.77
N ARG A 78 -17.30 -0.33 3.00
CA ARG A 78 -17.26 -1.23 4.17
C ARG A 78 -17.24 -0.47 5.50
N ALA A 79 -16.51 0.66 5.57
CA ALA A 79 -16.50 1.49 6.78
C ALA A 79 -17.89 2.08 7.08
N LEU A 80 -18.65 2.47 6.05
CA LEU A 80 -20.03 2.97 6.18
C LEU A 80 -21.01 1.87 6.58
N GLU A 81 -20.89 0.66 6.03
CA GLU A 81 -21.69 -0.50 6.42
C GLU A 81 -21.48 -0.86 7.91
N HIS A 82 -20.26 -0.66 8.40
CA HIS A 82 -19.86 -0.91 9.79
C HIS A 82 -19.71 0.38 10.61
N ILE A 83 -20.53 1.40 10.34
CA ILE A 83 -20.41 2.74 10.94
C ILE A 83 -20.37 2.75 12.48
N LYS A 84 -21.04 1.79 13.13
CA LYS A 84 -21.08 1.71 14.60
C LYS A 84 -19.71 1.36 15.20
N THR A 85 -18.98 0.43 14.57
CA THR A 85 -17.66 -0.03 15.03
C THR A 85 -16.54 0.83 14.45
N MET A 86 -16.74 1.36 13.24
CA MET A 86 -15.77 2.16 12.49
C MET A 86 -15.95 3.67 12.67
N LYS A 87 -16.77 4.11 13.63
CA LYS A 87 -17.07 5.55 13.83
C LYS A 87 -15.82 6.42 13.98
N HIS A 88 -14.77 5.90 14.60
CA HIS A 88 -13.53 6.64 14.87
C HIS A 88 -12.68 6.92 13.61
N VAL A 89 -12.85 6.16 12.53
CA VAL A 89 -12.17 6.43 11.25
C VAL A 89 -12.94 7.40 10.35
N LEU A 90 -14.19 7.72 10.71
CA LEU A 90 -15.01 8.68 9.99
C LEU A 90 -14.81 10.06 10.62
N SER A 91 -14.14 10.94 9.89
CA SER A 91 -14.14 12.36 10.25
C SER A 91 -15.50 12.94 9.91
N ALA A 92 -16.14 13.60 10.88
CA ALA A 92 -17.20 14.57 10.59
C ALA A 92 -16.53 15.84 10.03
N ALA A 93 -15.93 15.75 8.85
CA ALA A 93 -15.49 16.92 8.13
C ALA A 93 -16.68 17.40 7.31
N TYR A 94 -17.57 18.16 7.96
CA TYR A 94 -18.31 19.36 7.54
C TYR A 94 -19.15 19.84 8.73
#